data_AF-A0A9X2ADR2-F1
#
_entry.id   AF-A0A9X2ADR2-F1
#
_cell.length_a   1.000
_cell.length_b   1.000
_cell.length_c   1.000
_cell.angle_alpha   90.00
_cell.angle_beta   90.00
_cell.angle_gamma   90.00
#
_symmetry.space_group_name_H-M   'P 1'
#
loop_
_entity.id
_entity.type
_entity.pdbx_description
1 polymer ?
#
loop_
_entity_poly.entity_id
_entity_poly.type
_entity_poly.pdbx_seq_one_letter_code
_entity_poly.pdbx_strand_id
1 'polypeptide(L)'
;MGFIQRRVIFNQDRYHPFPHCVLKLIVPTEYDTLLTWIDRSDNIGSDIAKYRFTNSKGCLIRESGFFKKEDGFCKDTLDRLTIAAQQIYGDGLWTVEGLDEIARKIDKRDSIICKTKSLWREKKIERINGLQFVISSRRGPGHLFCEPYEQLGARTEFVQGGKRWNLSFAFECKNKDSRNFRKRAYTILQSIQIDTLVNN
;
A
#
# COMPACT_ATOMS: atom_id res chain seq x y z
N MET A 1 -21.52 5.27 6.14
CA MET A 1 -20.33 4.39 6.22
C MET A 1 -19.40 4.99 7.25
N GLY A 2 -19.07 4.24 8.30
CA GLY A 2 -18.24 4.73 9.40
C GLY A 2 -16.75 4.42 9.19
N PHE A 3 -15.91 5.01 10.03
CA PHE A 3 -14.50 4.67 10.15
C PHE A 3 -14.22 4.11 11.54
N ILE A 4 -13.26 3.20 11.64
CA ILE A 4 -12.77 2.64 12.91
C ILE A 4 -11.26 2.80 13.00
N GLN A 5 -10.76 3.12 14.19
CA GLN A 5 -9.33 3.20 14.45
C GLN A 5 -8.70 1.80 14.43
N ARG A 6 -7.55 1.69 13.76
CA ARG A 6 -6.71 0.49 13.69
C ARG A 6 -5.27 0.85 13.99
N ARG A 7 -4.49 -0.19 14.32
CA ARG A 7 -3.06 -0.10 14.57
C ARG A 7 -2.37 -1.18 13.76
N VAL A 8 -1.25 -0.83 13.14
CA VAL A 8 -0.28 -1.75 12.56
C VAL A 8 0.99 -1.62 13.38
N ILE A 9 1.44 -2.74 13.95
CA ILE A 9 2.63 -2.78 14.78
C ILE A 9 3.72 -3.44 13.96
N PHE A 10 4.73 -2.66 13.58
CA PHE A 10 5.94 -3.19 12.98
C PHE A 10 6.88 -3.58 14.12
N ASN A 11 7.15 -4.88 14.25
CA ASN A 11 8.07 -5.42 15.25
C ASN A 11 9.33 -5.93 14.56
N GLN A 12 10.47 -5.78 15.22
CA GLN A 12 11.70 -6.41 14.77
C GLN A 12 11.55 -7.93 14.89
N ASP A 13 11.74 -8.62 13.77
CA ASP A 13 12.09 -10.03 13.80
C ASP A 13 13.61 -10.12 14.02
N ARG A 14 14.07 -11.07 14.83
CA ARG A 14 15.50 -11.31 15.07
C ARG A 14 16.28 -11.53 13.77
N TYR A 15 15.61 -12.07 12.76
CA TYR A 15 16.22 -12.40 11.48
C TYR A 15 16.01 -11.31 10.41
N HIS A 16 15.02 -10.44 10.60
CA HIS A 16 14.60 -9.46 9.59
C HIS A 16 14.29 -8.13 10.28
N PRO A 17 15.22 -7.15 10.26
CA PRO A 17 14.97 -5.87 10.87
C PRO A 17 13.84 -5.18 10.09
N PHE A 18 12.75 -4.87 10.81
CA PHE A 18 11.68 -3.97 10.39
C PHE A 18 11.71 -2.73 11.27
N PRO A 19 11.04 -1.62 10.90
CA PRO A 19 10.97 -0.49 11.81
C PRO A 19 10.23 -0.92 13.08
N HIS A 20 10.67 -0.44 14.24
CA HIS A 20 10.00 -0.64 15.51
C HIS A 20 8.98 0.48 15.75
N CYS A 21 7.89 0.49 15.00
CA CYS A 21 6.92 1.60 15.09
C CYS A 21 5.47 1.11 15.09
N VAL A 22 4.60 1.96 15.62
CA VAL A 22 3.16 1.77 15.58
C VAL A 22 2.58 2.77 14.60
N LEU A 23 1.97 2.27 13.54
CA LEU A 23 1.17 3.05 12.63
C LEU A 23 -0.28 3.05 13.11
N LYS A 24 -0.80 4.22 13.47
CA LYS A 24 -2.22 4.45 13.77
C LYS A 24 -2.89 5.05 12.54
N LEU A 25 -4.09 4.58 12.23
CA LEU A 25 -4.91 5.06 11.13
C LEU A 25 -6.38 4.74 11.38
N ILE A 26 -7.28 5.45 10.72
CA ILE A 26 -8.67 5.04 10.59
C ILE A 26 -8.86 4.29 9.28
N VAL A 27 -9.69 3.25 9.28
CA VAL A 27 -10.10 2.50 8.09
C VAL A 27 -11.62 2.39 8.04
N PRO A 28 -12.23 2.15 6.86
CA PRO A 28 -13.66 1.91 6.76
C PRO A 28 -14.10 0.78 7.68
N THR A 29 -15.27 0.90 8.29
CA THR A 29 -15.81 -0.15 9.20
C THR A 29 -15.96 -1.50 8.52
N GLU A 30 -16.14 -1.54 7.19
CA GLU A 30 -16.16 -2.80 6.42
C GLU A 30 -14.80 -3.51 6.33
N TYR A 31 -13.68 -2.85 6.69
CA TYR A 31 -12.37 -3.48 6.75
C TYR A 31 -12.19 -4.18 8.10
N ASP A 32 -12.82 -5.34 8.22
CA ASP A 32 -12.85 -6.18 9.43
C ASP A 32 -11.70 -7.20 9.51
N THR A 33 -10.96 -7.41 8.41
CA THR A 33 -9.86 -8.37 8.32
C THR A 33 -8.52 -7.67 8.20
N LEU A 34 -7.55 -8.08 9.03
CA LEU A 34 -6.14 -7.72 8.90
C LEU A 34 -5.33 -8.97 8.53
N LEU A 35 -4.71 -8.96 7.36
CA LEU A 35 -3.76 -10.00 6.94
C LEU A 35 -2.33 -9.47 7.02
N THR A 36 -1.39 -10.32 7.43
CA THR A 36 0.02 -9.96 7.59
C THR A 36 0.92 -11.01 6.98
N TRP A 37 1.91 -10.59 6.20
CA TRP A 37 2.94 -11.48 5.66
C TRP A 37 4.22 -10.72 5.37
N ILE A 38 5.30 -11.46 5.09
CA ILE A 38 6.59 -10.92 4.71
C ILE A 38 6.93 -11.46 3.32
N ASP A 39 7.14 -10.58 2.35
CA ASP A 39 7.76 -10.96 1.10
C ASP A 39 9.27 -11.02 1.31
N ARG A 40 9.82 -12.24 1.31
CA ARG A 40 11.24 -12.47 1.55
C ARG A 40 12.06 -12.21 0.28
N SER A 41 13.25 -11.65 0.48
CA SER A 41 14.25 -11.47 -0.56
C SER A 41 15.56 -12.12 -0.14
N ASP A 42 16.30 -12.66 -1.12
CA ASP A 42 17.65 -13.20 -0.87
C ASP A 42 18.67 -12.09 -0.56
N ASN A 43 18.30 -10.82 -0.75
CA ASN A 43 19.13 -9.66 -0.45
C ASN A 43 18.84 -9.14 0.97
N ILE A 44 19.88 -9.00 1.79
CA ILE A 44 19.79 -8.42 3.14
C ILE A 44 19.09 -7.05 3.09
N GLY A 45 18.09 -6.87 3.95
CA GLY A 45 17.34 -5.62 4.07
C GLY A 45 16.33 -5.35 2.95
N SER A 46 16.12 -6.31 2.05
CA SER A 46 15.14 -6.19 0.96
C SER A 46 13.78 -6.83 1.26
N ASP A 47 13.63 -7.43 2.45
CA ASP A 47 12.35 -7.98 2.90
C ASP A 47 11.30 -6.88 3.05
N ILE A 48 10.05 -7.22 2.75
CA ILE A 48 8.92 -6.29 2.80
C ILE A 48 7.87 -6.85 3.75
N ALA A 49 7.67 -6.18 4.88
CA ALA A 49 6.55 -6.48 5.76
C ALA A 49 5.27 -5.87 5.18
N LYS A 50 4.23 -6.69 5.00
CA LYS A 50 2.95 -6.28 4.41
C LYS A 50 1.79 -6.52 5.37
N TYR A 51 0.90 -5.54 5.42
CA TYR A 51 -0.33 -5.53 6.21
C TYR A 51 -1.47 -5.14 5.30
N ARG A 52 -2.56 -5.91 5.30
CA ARG A 52 -3.71 -5.65 4.44
C ARG A 52 -4.99 -5.57 5.23
N PHE A 53 -5.67 -4.44 5.11
CA PHE A 53 -7.05 -4.26 5.56
C PHE A 53 -8.00 -4.55 4.39
N THR A 54 -8.95 -5.44 4.61
CA THR A 54 -9.96 -5.85 3.63
C THR A 54 -11.24 -6.30 4.35
N ASN A 55 -12.33 -6.47 3.59
CA ASN A 55 -13.58 -7.04 4.07
C ASN A 55 -13.52 -8.58 4.04
N SER A 56 -13.76 -9.25 5.17
CA SER A 56 -13.81 -10.70 5.38
C SER A 56 -14.91 -11.37 4.57
N LYS A 57 -15.99 -10.62 4.31
CA LYS A 57 -17.11 -11.07 3.48
C LYS A 57 -16.77 -11.03 1.98
N GLY A 58 -15.64 -10.39 1.63
CA GLY A 58 -15.04 -10.47 0.30
C GLY A 58 -14.09 -11.66 0.19
N CYS A 59 -13.75 -12.04 -1.04
CA CYS A 59 -12.81 -13.13 -1.27
C CYS A 59 -11.34 -12.64 -1.05
N LEU A 60 -10.51 -13.49 -0.45
CA LEU A 60 -9.11 -13.17 -0.12
C LEU A 60 -8.19 -13.58 -1.29
N ILE A 61 -7.30 -12.66 -1.69
CA ILE A 61 -6.41 -12.82 -2.85
C ILE A 61 -5.07 -13.47 -2.46
N ARG A 62 -4.60 -14.44 -3.25
CA ARG A 62 -3.29 -15.09 -3.10
C ARG A 62 -2.16 -14.19 -3.64
N GLU A 63 -1.38 -13.60 -2.76
CA GLU A 63 -0.05 -13.06 -3.04
C GLU A 63 0.90 -13.82 -2.10
N SER A 64 1.78 -14.67 -2.64
CA SER A 64 2.82 -15.46 -1.94
C SER A 64 2.70 -15.64 -0.41
N GLY A 65 1.92 -16.67 0.00
CA GLY A 65 2.27 -17.57 1.11
C GLY A 65 1.56 -17.42 2.46
N PHE A 66 0.26 -17.25 2.62
CA PHE A 66 -0.79 -18.19 2.18
C PHE A 66 -2.14 -17.67 2.69
N PHE A 67 -3.22 -17.68 1.89
CA PHE A 67 -4.59 -18.08 2.31
C PHE A 67 -5.46 -18.46 1.07
N LYS A 68 -6.41 -19.40 1.27
CA LYS A 68 -7.38 -19.94 0.29
C LYS A 68 -8.75 -20.22 0.97
N LYS A 69 -9.85 -20.13 0.21
CA LYS A 69 -10.73 -21.29 -0.09
C LYS A 69 -11.22 -21.21 -1.54
N GLU A 70 -11.60 -22.37 -2.06
CA GLU A 70 -11.47 -22.87 -3.43
C GLU A 70 -12.23 -22.09 -4.53
N ASP A 71 -11.71 -22.23 -5.76
CA ASP A 71 -12.25 -21.79 -7.05
C ASP A 71 -12.13 -20.31 -7.43
N GLY A 72 -10.88 -19.91 -7.64
CA GLY A 72 -10.52 -18.77 -8.47
C GLY A 72 -10.42 -17.45 -7.71
N PHE A 73 -9.40 -16.67 -8.03
CA PHE A 73 -9.30 -15.27 -7.64
C PHE A 73 -10.65 -14.57 -7.81
N CYS A 74 -11.03 -13.70 -6.86
CA CYS A 74 -12.24 -12.88 -6.99
C CYS A 74 -12.11 -12.05 -8.26
N LYS A 75 -12.78 -12.43 -9.34
CA LYS A 75 -12.64 -11.76 -10.64
C LYS A 75 -13.30 -10.39 -10.63
N ASP A 76 -14.30 -10.19 -9.77
CA ASP A 76 -15.27 -9.12 -9.97
C ASP A 76 -15.27 -8.03 -8.89
N THR A 77 -14.66 -8.28 -7.73
CA THR A 77 -14.71 -7.35 -6.60
C THR A 77 -13.36 -7.17 -5.90
N LEU A 78 -12.97 -5.93 -5.64
CA LEU A 78 -11.80 -5.55 -4.83
C LEU A 78 -12.13 -4.28 -4.05
N ASP A 79 -11.87 -4.25 -2.75
CA ASP A 79 -11.79 -3.02 -1.94
C ASP A 79 -10.84 -3.27 -0.77
N ARG A 80 -9.62 -2.73 -0.85
CA ARG A 80 -8.57 -3.01 0.13
C ARG A 80 -7.58 -1.86 0.30
N LEU A 81 -6.90 -1.86 1.44
CA LEU A 81 -5.68 -1.10 1.71
C LEU A 81 -4.56 -2.09 2.03
N THR A 82 -3.45 -2.02 1.29
CA THR A 82 -2.20 -2.72 1.63
C THR A 82 -1.16 -1.70 2.06
N ILE A 83 -0.55 -1.92 3.23
CA ILE A 83 0.55 -1.15 3.80
C ILE A 83 1.80 -2.02 3.72
N ALA A 84 2.88 -1.48 3.20
CA ALA A 84 4.16 -2.18 3.08
C ALA A 84 5.27 -1.35 3.72
N ALA A 85 6.12 -1.98 4.53
CA ALA A 85 7.33 -1.38 5.09
C ALA A 85 8.57 -2.07 4.54
N GLN A 86 9.53 -1.28 4.09
CA GLN A 86 10.80 -1.76 3.54
C GLN A 86 11.94 -0.83 3.95
N GLN A 87 13.11 -1.38 4.26
CA GLN A 87 14.32 -0.59 4.43
C GLN A 87 14.78 -0.08 3.06
N ILE A 88 15.21 1.17 3.00
CA ILE A 88 15.73 1.78 1.77
C ILE A 88 17.18 2.18 1.92
N TYR A 89 17.93 2.06 0.81
CA TYR A 89 19.33 2.42 0.71
C TYR A 89 19.49 3.50 -0.36
N GLY A 90 20.20 4.59 -0.04
CA GLY A 90 20.45 5.72 -0.96
C GLY A 90 19.45 6.88 -0.84
N ASP A 91 19.70 7.93 -1.63
CA ASP A 91 18.91 9.15 -1.67
C ASP A 91 17.74 9.01 -2.64
N GLY A 92 16.53 9.01 -2.10
CA GLY A 92 15.32 8.60 -2.80
C GLY A 92 14.87 9.51 -3.95
N LEU A 93 14.26 8.88 -4.95
CA LEU A 93 13.66 9.43 -6.18
C LEU A 93 12.38 10.28 -5.96
N TRP A 94 12.27 11.01 -4.85
CA TRP A 94 11.00 11.62 -4.43
C TRP A 94 10.75 13.00 -5.01
N THR A 95 11.07 13.17 -6.29
CA THR A 95 10.71 14.35 -7.07
C THR A 95 9.50 14.04 -7.96
N VAL A 96 8.92 15.06 -8.57
CA VAL A 96 7.84 14.88 -9.55
C VAL A 96 8.34 14.09 -10.77
N GLU A 97 9.60 14.27 -11.15
CA GLU A 97 10.25 13.52 -12.23
C GLU A 97 10.39 12.03 -11.87
N GLY A 98 10.71 11.72 -10.61
CA GLY A 98 10.75 10.35 -10.10
C GLY A 98 9.37 9.69 -10.10
N LEU A 99 8.31 10.45 -9.81
CA LEU A 99 6.92 9.99 -9.98
C LEU A 99 6.61 9.64 -11.44
N ASP A 100 7.08 10.43 -12.39
CA ASP A 100 6.89 10.16 -13.83
C ASP A 100 7.65 8.93 -14.29
N GLU A 101 8.84 8.68 -13.75
CA GLU A 101 9.59 7.46 -14.01
C GLU A 101 8.86 6.22 -13.46
N ILE A 102 8.34 6.30 -12.24
CA ILE A 102 7.53 5.24 -11.64
C ILE A 102 6.28 4.99 -12.48
N ALA A 103 5.60 6.04 -12.93
CA ALA A 103 4.43 5.93 -13.79
C ALA A 103 4.76 5.22 -15.12
N ARG A 104 5.86 5.61 -15.77
CA ARG A 104 6.36 4.96 -16.99
C ARG A 104 6.67 3.48 -16.77
N LYS A 105 7.31 3.11 -15.65
CA LYS A 105 7.58 1.69 -15.32
C LYS A 105 6.30 0.89 -15.13
N ILE A 106 5.31 1.46 -14.45
CA ILE A 106 3.98 0.83 -14.26
C ILE A 106 3.29 0.66 -15.60
N ASP A 107 3.20 1.69 -16.43
CA ASP A 107 2.56 1.61 -17.75
C ASP A 107 3.26 0.63 -18.69
N LYS A 108 4.60 0.54 -18.62
CA LYS A 108 5.36 -0.46 -19.36
C LYS A 108 5.00 -1.88 -18.91
N ARG A 109 5.03 -2.14 -17.60
CA ARG A 109 4.65 -3.46 -17.05
C ARG A 109 3.21 -3.83 -17.45
N ASP A 110 2.29 -2.90 -17.26
CA ASP A 110 0.87 -3.12 -17.48
C ASP A 110 0.54 -3.30 -18.97
N SER A 111 1.24 -2.60 -19.87
CA SER A 111 1.09 -2.80 -21.31
C SER A 111 1.66 -4.14 -21.79
N ILE A 112 2.72 -4.64 -21.16
CA ILE A 112 3.25 -5.99 -21.45
C ILE A 112 2.27 -7.08 -21.01
N ILE A 113 1.69 -6.97 -19.82
CA ILE A 113 0.83 -8.03 -19.23
C ILE A 113 -0.60 -7.97 -19.79
N CYS A 114 -1.18 -6.78 -19.85
CA CYS A 114 -2.62 -6.59 -20.12
C CYS A 114 -2.92 -5.81 -21.39
N LYS A 115 -1.89 -5.44 -22.18
CA LYS A 115 -2.02 -4.71 -23.46
C LYS A 115 -2.85 -3.42 -23.38
N THR A 116 -2.94 -2.85 -22.18
CA THR A 116 -3.77 -1.67 -21.88
C THR A 116 -2.94 -0.68 -21.07
N LYS A 117 -3.15 0.63 -21.30
CA LYS A 117 -2.49 1.71 -20.56
C LYS A 117 -3.33 2.20 -19.39
N SER A 118 -2.66 2.75 -18.38
CA SER A 118 -3.35 3.41 -17.27
C SER A 118 -3.81 4.80 -17.66
N LEU A 119 -4.97 5.21 -17.14
CA LEU A 119 -5.37 6.60 -17.06
C LEU A 119 -4.89 7.18 -15.73
N TRP A 120 -3.77 7.90 -15.76
CA TRP A 120 -3.26 8.64 -14.60
C TRP A 120 -4.14 9.86 -14.32
N ARG A 121 -4.54 10.03 -13.06
CA ARG A 121 -5.37 11.14 -12.61
C ARG A 121 -4.62 12.13 -11.74
N GLU A 122 -3.60 11.65 -11.03
CA GLU A 122 -2.86 12.46 -10.07
C GLU A 122 -1.46 11.93 -9.87
N LYS A 123 -0.51 12.86 -9.74
CA LYS A 123 0.88 12.66 -9.32
C LYS A 123 1.27 13.92 -8.56
N LYS A 124 1.51 13.83 -7.26
CA LYS A 124 1.87 14.99 -6.44
C LYS A 124 2.68 14.61 -5.22
N ILE A 125 3.27 15.64 -4.62
CA ILE A 125 3.89 15.58 -3.30
C ILE A 125 3.02 16.43 -2.36
N GLU A 126 2.66 15.89 -1.21
CA GLU A 126 1.79 16.56 -0.24
C GLU A 126 2.30 16.30 1.18
N ARG A 127 2.23 17.31 2.05
CA ARG A 127 2.53 17.13 3.49
C ARG A 127 1.24 16.81 4.24
N ILE A 128 1.22 15.70 4.94
CA ILE A 128 0.09 15.22 5.74
C ILE A 128 0.63 14.88 7.14
N ASN A 129 0.11 15.55 8.18
CA ASN A 129 0.55 15.35 9.57
C ASN A 129 2.07 15.42 9.77
N GLY A 130 2.73 16.36 9.08
CA GLY A 130 4.19 16.54 9.15
C GLY A 130 5.01 15.56 8.30
N LEU A 131 4.39 14.52 7.74
CA LEU A 131 5.03 13.56 6.84
C LEU A 131 4.87 14.01 5.38
N GLN A 132 5.94 13.89 4.60
CA GLN A 132 5.87 14.09 3.16
C GLN A 132 5.38 12.81 2.50
N PHE A 133 4.28 12.91 1.77
CA PHE A 133 3.73 11.84 0.96
C PHE A 133 3.94 12.11 -0.52
N VAL A 134 4.40 11.09 -1.22
CA VAL A 134 4.40 11.02 -2.67
C VAL A 134 3.18 10.21 -3.10
N ILE A 135 2.23 10.87 -3.74
CA ILE A 135 0.90 10.32 -4.03
C ILE A 135 0.70 10.21 -5.54
N SER A 136 0.19 9.08 -5.99
CA SER A 136 -0.27 8.90 -7.36
C SER A 136 -1.60 8.17 -7.40
N SER A 137 -2.47 8.54 -8.34
CA SER A 137 -3.72 7.83 -8.57
C SER A 137 -3.95 7.58 -10.06
N ARG A 138 -4.52 6.42 -10.34
CA ARG A 138 -4.78 5.96 -11.70
C ARG A 138 -5.99 5.05 -11.75
N ARG A 139 -6.61 4.98 -12.93
CA ARG A 139 -7.51 3.89 -13.29
C ARG A 139 -6.85 3.08 -14.39
N GLY A 140 -6.61 1.79 -14.15
CA GLY A 140 -5.89 0.95 -15.09
C GLY A 140 -5.82 -0.50 -14.63
N PRO A 141 -5.25 -1.39 -15.46
CA PRO A 141 -4.95 -2.75 -15.04
C PRO A 141 -3.95 -2.76 -13.88
N GLY A 142 -3.71 -3.92 -13.30
CA GLY A 142 -2.71 -4.13 -12.26
C GLY A 142 -2.23 -5.57 -12.25
N HIS A 143 -1.40 -5.92 -11.27
CA HIS A 143 -0.91 -7.29 -11.14
C HIS A 143 -2.00 -8.30 -10.80
N LEU A 144 -3.17 -7.84 -10.35
CA LEU A 144 -4.33 -8.66 -10.03
C LEU A 144 -5.30 -8.88 -11.18
N PHE A 145 -5.52 -7.84 -11.98
CA PHE A 145 -6.59 -7.78 -12.97
C PHE A 145 -6.13 -7.02 -14.21
N CYS A 146 -6.50 -7.54 -15.38
CA CYS A 146 -6.32 -6.80 -16.62
C CYS A 146 -7.47 -5.83 -16.90
N GLU A 147 -8.64 -6.00 -16.27
CA GLU A 147 -9.70 -4.99 -16.35
C GLU A 147 -9.30 -3.74 -15.55
N PRO A 148 -9.57 -2.52 -16.06
CA PRO A 148 -9.22 -1.30 -15.33
C PRO A 148 -9.98 -1.13 -14.01
N TYR A 149 -9.25 -0.88 -12.93
CA TYR A 149 -9.78 -0.57 -11.61
C TYR A 149 -9.10 0.65 -10.99
N GLU A 150 -9.70 1.22 -9.96
CA GLU A 150 -9.20 2.42 -9.29
C GLU A 150 -8.06 2.06 -8.33
N GLN A 151 -6.96 2.80 -8.43
CA GLN A 151 -5.76 2.59 -7.65
C GLN A 151 -5.23 3.94 -7.15
N LEU A 152 -4.86 4.00 -5.87
CA LEU A 152 -4.15 5.13 -5.28
C LEU A 152 -2.94 4.58 -4.52
N GLY A 153 -1.75 5.02 -4.91
CA GLY A 153 -0.51 4.77 -4.21
C GLY A 153 -0.10 6.01 -3.43
N ALA A 154 0.29 5.84 -2.17
CA ALA A 154 0.96 6.89 -1.40
C ALA A 154 2.21 6.30 -0.75
N ARG A 155 3.30 7.07 -0.71
CA ARG A 155 4.54 6.64 -0.08
C ARG A 155 5.09 7.73 0.81
N THR A 156 5.58 7.36 1.99
CA THR A 156 6.29 8.28 2.89
C THR A 156 7.54 7.60 3.44
N GLU A 157 8.46 8.41 3.95
CA GLU A 157 9.71 7.93 4.53
C GLU A 157 9.88 8.47 5.94
N PHE A 158 10.56 7.69 6.77
CA PHE A 158 10.98 8.13 8.09
C PHE A 158 12.30 7.45 8.48
N VAL A 159 12.99 8.04 9.45
CA VAL A 159 14.24 7.52 10.00
C VAL A 159 13.98 6.90 11.36
N GLN A 160 14.51 5.71 11.59
CA GLN A 160 14.49 5.07 12.89
C GLN A 160 15.73 4.20 13.10
N GLY A 161 16.37 4.34 14.27
CA GLY A 161 17.55 3.54 14.63
C GLY A 161 18.70 3.68 13.62
N GLY A 162 18.89 4.89 13.08
CA GLY A 162 19.88 5.17 12.04
C GLY A 162 19.56 4.61 10.65
N LYS A 163 18.41 3.96 10.46
CA LYS A 163 17.96 3.39 9.18
C LYS A 163 16.82 4.20 8.58
N ARG A 164 16.78 4.29 7.25
CA ARG A 164 15.68 4.89 6.49
C ARG A 164 14.66 3.82 6.12
N TRP A 165 13.40 4.14 6.29
CA TRP A 165 12.28 3.25 6.01
C TRP A 165 11.32 3.90 5.03
N ASN A 166 10.83 3.12 4.07
CA ASN A 166 9.71 3.48 3.22
C ASN A 166 8.44 2.82 3.75
N LEU A 167 7.38 3.60 3.90
CA LEU A 167 6.01 3.09 4.02
C LEU A 167 5.26 3.37 2.73
N SER A 168 4.79 2.30 2.10
CA SER A 168 3.93 2.35 0.93
C SER A 168 2.50 1.96 1.30
N PHE A 169 1.54 2.75 0.84
CA PHE A 169 0.11 2.56 1.00
C PHE A 169 -0.50 2.38 -0.38
N ALA A 170 -1.06 1.20 -0.64
CA ALA A 170 -1.75 0.86 -1.88
C ALA A 170 -3.24 0.66 -1.59
N PHE A 171 -4.05 1.60 -2.06
CA PHE A 171 -5.49 1.52 -2.06
C PHE A 171 -5.96 1.01 -3.41
N GLU A 172 -6.86 0.04 -3.41
CA GLU A 172 -7.33 -0.60 -4.64
C GLU A 172 -8.83 -0.88 -4.56
N CYS A 173 -9.58 -0.45 -5.58
CA CYS A 173 -11.02 -0.63 -5.64
C CYS A 173 -11.50 -1.02 -7.05
N LYS A 174 -12.01 -2.24 -7.17
CA LYS A 174 -12.69 -2.80 -8.35
C LYS A 174 -14.11 -3.15 -7.90
N ASN A 175 -14.98 -2.16 -7.76
CA ASN A 175 -16.39 -2.33 -7.40
C ASN A 175 -17.24 -1.23 -8.08
N LYS A 176 -18.54 -1.48 -8.28
CA LYS A 176 -19.48 -0.49 -8.86
C LYS A 176 -19.59 0.81 -8.04
N ASP A 177 -19.27 0.75 -6.74
CA ASP A 177 -19.34 1.89 -5.80
C ASP A 177 -18.01 2.64 -5.58
N SER A 178 -17.09 2.59 -6.54
CA SER A 178 -15.83 3.34 -6.50
C SER A 178 -15.98 4.88 -6.54
N ARG A 179 -17.21 5.41 -6.61
CA ARG A 179 -17.52 6.85 -6.66
C ARG A 179 -16.83 7.68 -5.57
N ASN A 180 -16.69 7.12 -4.36
CA ASN A 180 -16.03 7.79 -3.23
C ASN A 180 -14.64 7.23 -2.89
N PHE A 181 -14.06 6.39 -3.76
CA PHE A 181 -12.78 5.72 -3.51
C PHE A 181 -11.66 6.69 -3.11
N ARG A 182 -11.42 7.73 -3.92
CA ARG A 182 -10.35 8.71 -3.66
C ARG A 182 -10.59 9.46 -2.36
N LYS A 183 -11.82 9.92 -2.11
CA LYS A 183 -12.18 10.61 -0.86
C LYS A 183 -11.88 9.72 0.35
N ARG A 184 -12.29 8.44 0.32
CA ARG A 184 -12.00 7.48 1.39
C ARG A 184 -10.48 7.28 1.57
N ALA A 185 -9.73 7.08 0.50
CA ALA A 185 -8.28 6.92 0.55
C ALA A 185 -7.58 8.13 1.17
N TYR A 186 -7.98 9.36 0.79
CA TYR A 186 -7.44 10.58 1.38
C TYR A 186 -7.80 10.75 2.86
N THR A 187 -9.04 10.44 3.25
CA THR A 187 -9.45 10.45 4.66
C THR A 187 -8.58 9.49 5.50
N ILE A 188 -8.27 8.31 4.96
CA ILE A 188 -7.36 7.37 5.63
C ILE A 188 -5.94 7.95 5.71
N LEU A 189 -5.40 8.49 4.60
CA LEU A 189 -4.07 9.10 4.59
C LEU A 189 -3.94 10.24 5.61
N GLN A 190 -4.96 11.11 5.70
CA GLN A 190 -5.02 12.22 6.65
C GLN A 190 -5.09 11.78 8.12
N SER A 191 -5.46 10.53 8.38
CA SER A 191 -5.49 9.98 9.74
C SER A 191 -4.18 9.33 10.19
N ILE A 192 -3.21 9.16 9.28
CA ILE A 192 -1.99 8.43 9.56
C ILE A 192 -1.17 9.17 10.62
N GLN A 193 -0.78 8.41 11.64
CA GLN A 193 0.20 8.80 12.65
C GLN A 193 1.21 7.66 12.82
N ILE A 194 2.50 8.00 12.91
CA ILE A 194 3.58 7.05 13.11
C ILE A 194 4.20 7.35 14.47
N ASP A 195 3.97 6.45 15.44
CA ASP A 195 4.64 6.51 16.73
C ASP A 195 5.87 5.61 16.68
N THR A 196 7.06 6.21 16.72
CA THR A 196 8.29 5.43 16.88
C THR A 196 8.37 4.92 18.31
N LEU A 197 8.50 3.61 18.49
CA LEU A 197 8.73 3.04 19.80
C LEU A 197 10.19 3.33 20.15
N VAL A 198 10.39 4.26 21.10
CA VAL A 198 11.72 4.58 21.62
C VAL A 198 12.19 3.36 22.41
N ASN A 199 13.31 2.77 22.00
CA ASN A 199 13.99 1.79 22.84
C ASN A 199 14.70 2.60 23.95
N ASN A 200 14.19 2.48 25.18
CA ASN A 200 14.99 2.79 26.37
C ASN A 200 16.08 1.74 26.54
#